data_AF-A0A1G2H8M9-F1
#
_entry.id   AF-A0A1G2H8M9-F1
#
_cell.length_a   1.000
_cell.length_b   1.000
_cell.length_c   1.000
_cell.angle_alpha   90.00
_cell.angle_beta   90.00
_cell.angle_gamma   90.00
#
_symmetry.space_group_name_H-M   'P 1'
#
loop_
_entity.id
_entity.type
_entity.pdbx_description
1 polymer ?
#
loop_
_entity_poly.entity_id
_entity_poly.type
_entity_poly.pdbx_seq_one_letter_code
_entity_poly.pdbx_strand_id
1 'polypeptide(L)'
;MLNIQVQVGRTGVLTPVAHLEPVNISGVTISRATLHNEDEIKRLGVKIGDTVIVGRAGDVIPDVKKTLKELRTGHEKEFHMPRHCPICSAPVARDEGGVLIKCVNKKCPSRKRKVLYHFVSKHAFDIDGLGPKTINALLDQGLIQDAADLYDLKEGDIAPLERFGEKSAQNIIEAIAK
;
A
#
# COMPACT_ATOMS: atom_id res chain seq x y z
N MET A 1 -13.17 -14.03 6.79
CA MET A 1 -12.10 -13.00 6.73
C MET A 1 -11.07 -13.32 7.79
N LEU A 2 -9.79 -13.39 7.43
CA LEU A 2 -8.72 -13.91 8.30
C LEU A 2 -8.12 -12.83 9.21
N ASN A 3 -7.92 -11.63 8.71
CA ASN A 3 -7.29 -10.54 9.45
C ASN A 3 -7.63 -9.17 8.83
N ILE A 4 -7.36 -8.07 9.54
CA ILE A 4 -7.37 -6.71 8.99
C ILE A 4 -5.99 -6.11 9.22
N GLN A 5 -5.35 -5.65 8.16
CA GLN A 5 -4.07 -4.91 8.23
C GLN A 5 -4.29 -3.46 7.85
N VAL A 6 -3.54 -2.55 8.48
CA VAL A 6 -3.60 -1.13 8.17
C VAL A 6 -2.43 -0.74 7.28
N GLN A 7 -2.73 -0.21 6.11
CA GLN A 7 -1.75 0.34 5.20
C GLN A 7 -1.66 1.86 5.37
N VAL A 8 -0.45 2.41 5.24
CA VAL A 8 -0.23 3.86 5.26
C VAL A 8 -0.06 4.36 3.83
N GLY A 9 -0.95 5.23 3.36
CA GLY A 9 -0.93 5.81 2.03
C GLY A 9 0.14 6.89 1.85
N ARG A 10 0.31 7.36 0.60
CA ARG A 10 1.26 8.43 0.23
C ARG A 10 1.06 9.71 1.06
N THR A 11 -0.19 10.09 1.25
CA THR A 11 -0.61 11.27 2.04
C THR A 11 -0.64 11.01 3.54
N GLY A 12 -0.26 9.81 3.99
CA GLY A 12 -0.29 9.40 5.38
C GLY A 12 -1.62 8.80 5.83
N VAL A 13 -2.64 8.69 4.97
CA VAL A 13 -3.93 8.07 5.29
C VAL A 13 -3.73 6.60 5.70
N LEU A 14 -4.32 6.20 6.83
CA LEU A 14 -4.37 4.83 7.29
C LEU A 14 -5.60 4.16 6.68
N THR A 15 -5.39 3.20 5.79
CA THR A 15 -6.44 2.45 5.10
C THR A 15 -6.48 1.02 5.65
N PRO A 16 -7.59 0.58 6.25
CA PRO A 16 -7.76 -0.81 6.64
C PRO A 16 -8.02 -1.70 5.41
N VAL A 17 -7.35 -2.84 5.38
CA VAL A 17 -7.44 -3.84 4.31
C VAL A 17 -7.78 -5.18 4.94
N ALA A 18 -8.88 -5.76 4.51
CA ALA A 18 -9.29 -7.11 4.87
C ALA A 18 -8.40 -8.13 4.15
N HIS A 19 -7.81 -9.04 4.92
CA HIS A 19 -7.16 -10.24 4.42
C HIS A 19 -8.18 -11.37 4.45
N LEU A 20 -8.41 -11.94 3.29
CA LEU A 20 -9.46 -12.92 3.05
C LEU A 20 -8.84 -14.29 2.83
N GLU A 21 -9.62 -15.32 3.13
CA GLU A 21 -9.35 -16.62 2.54
C GLU A 21 -9.47 -16.48 1.01
N PRO A 22 -8.51 -17.02 0.22
CA PRO A 22 -8.52 -16.85 -1.23
C PRO A 22 -9.86 -17.29 -1.84
N VAL A 23 -10.51 -16.38 -2.57
CA VAL A 23 -11.79 -16.63 -3.23
C VAL A 23 -11.71 -16.25 -4.70
N ASN A 24 -12.27 -17.07 -5.59
CA ASN A 24 -12.33 -16.76 -7.01
C ASN A 24 -13.56 -15.90 -7.32
N ILE A 25 -13.35 -14.72 -7.91
CA ILE A 25 -14.42 -13.85 -8.42
C ILE A 25 -14.09 -13.54 -9.89
N SER A 26 -14.95 -14.00 -10.79
CA SER A 26 -14.83 -13.78 -12.24
C SER A 26 -13.46 -14.20 -12.81
N GLY A 27 -12.96 -15.37 -12.39
CA GLY A 27 -11.69 -15.93 -12.88
C GLY A 27 -10.43 -15.40 -12.19
N VAL A 28 -10.56 -14.44 -11.26
CA VAL A 28 -9.43 -13.89 -10.52
C VAL A 28 -9.51 -14.28 -9.05
N THR A 29 -8.40 -14.72 -8.49
CA THR A 29 -8.30 -15.03 -7.07
C THR A 29 -8.06 -13.76 -6.26
N ILE A 30 -8.99 -13.45 -5.37
CA ILE A 30 -8.94 -12.30 -4.47
C ILE A 30 -8.59 -12.80 -3.07
N SER A 31 -7.56 -12.22 -2.48
CA SER A 31 -7.12 -12.47 -1.10
C SER A 31 -7.13 -11.21 -0.24
N ARG A 32 -7.43 -10.05 -0.84
CA ARG A 32 -7.44 -8.74 -0.17
C ARG A 32 -8.59 -7.89 -0.69
N ALA A 33 -9.25 -7.19 0.23
CA ALA A 33 -10.29 -6.22 -0.09
C ALA A 33 -10.16 -4.98 0.80
N THR A 34 -10.45 -3.80 0.26
CA THR A 34 -10.45 -2.56 1.05
C THR A 34 -11.65 -2.52 2.00
N LEU A 35 -11.45 -1.96 3.18
CA LEU A 35 -12.50 -1.56 4.12
C LEU A 35 -12.69 -0.03 4.14
N HIS A 36 -12.08 0.68 3.19
CA HIS A 36 -12.10 2.14 3.01
C HIS A 36 -11.52 2.96 4.18
N ASN A 37 -12.19 2.99 5.33
CA ASN A 37 -11.83 3.79 6.51
C ASN A 37 -12.45 3.21 7.80
N GLU A 38 -12.24 3.88 8.93
CA GLU A 38 -12.77 3.44 10.23
C GLU A 38 -14.31 3.48 10.29
N ASP A 39 -14.91 4.50 9.68
CA ASP A 39 -16.35 4.71 9.74
C ASP A 39 -17.08 3.61 8.93
N GLU A 40 -16.48 3.15 7.84
CA GLU A 40 -16.97 2.02 7.06
C GLU A 40 -16.87 0.69 7.82
N ILE A 41 -15.79 0.46 8.56
CA ILE A 41 -15.67 -0.68 9.48
C ILE A 41 -16.81 -0.68 10.51
N LYS A 42 -17.11 0.49 11.09
CA LYS A 42 -18.21 0.67 12.04
C LYS A 42 -19.58 0.44 11.37
N ARG A 43 -19.80 1.00 10.17
CA ARG A 43 -21.03 0.86 9.39
C ARG A 43 -21.33 -0.60 9.04
N LEU A 44 -20.32 -1.32 8.54
CA LEU A 44 -20.41 -2.75 8.26
C LEU A 44 -20.50 -3.58 9.55
N GLY A 45 -19.93 -3.05 10.64
CA GLY A 45 -19.78 -3.73 11.92
C GLY A 45 -18.88 -4.96 11.78
N VAL A 46 -17.82 -4.85 10.97
CA VAL A 46 -16.94 -5.99 10.65
C VAL A 46 -16.04 -6.36 11.83
N LYS A 47 -15.86 -7.65 12.04
CA LYS A 47 -14.96 -8.24 13.04
C LYS A 47 -14.02 -9.23 12.36
N ILE A 48 -12.81 -9.37 12.88
CA ILE A 48 -11.85 -10.37 12.40
C ILE A 48 -12.43 -11.76 12.66
N GLY A 49 -12.47 -12.60 11.63
CA GLY A 49 -13.17 -13.88 11.63
C GLY A 49 -14.49 -13.88 10.86
N ASP A 50 -15.10 -12.71 10.60
CA ASP A 50 -16.41 -12.65 9.94
C ASP A 50 -16.41 -13.25 8.53
N THR A 51 -17.53 -13.88 8.16
CA THR A 51 -17.87 -14.15 6.77
C THR A 51 -18.39 -12.87 6.12
N VAL A 52 -17.81 -12.50 4.97
CA VAL A 52 -18.06 -11.22 4.31
C VAL A 52 -18.39 -11.41 2.84
N ILE A 53 -19.25 -10.54 2.31
CA ILE A 53 -19.50 -10.41 0.88
C ILE A 53 -18.48 -9.44 0.31
N VAL A 54 -17.72 -9.90 -0.68
CA VAL A 54 -16.70 -9.12 -1.38
C VAL A 54 -17.22 -8.75 -2.75
N GLY A 55 -17.13 -7.47 -3.08
CA GLY A 55 -17.45 -6.94 -4.39
C GLY A 55 -16.19 -6.69 -5.20
N ARG A 56 -16.31 -6.87 -6.51
CA ARG A 56 -15.36 -6.39 -7.51
C ARG A 56 -16.14 -5.89 -8.71
N ALA A 57 -15.90 -4.65 -9.12
CA ALA A 57 -16.47 -4.08 -10.33
C ALA A 57 -15.38 -4.03 -11.41
N GLY A 58 -15.47 -4.84 -12.45
CA GLY A 58 -14.44 -4.90 -13.51
C GLY A 58 -13.04 -5.17 -12.96
N ASP A 59 -12.05 -4.41 -13.41
CA ASP A 59 -10.64 -4.49 -12.96
C ASP A 59 -10.31 -3.58 -11.76
N VAL A 60 -11.33 -3.14 -11.03
CA VAL A 60 -11.19 -2.24 -9.87
C VAL A 60 -10.79 -3.00 -8.60
N ILE A 61 -10.19 -2.26 -7.65
CA ILE A 61 -9.82 -2.71 -6.31
C ILE A 61 -11.03 -3.37 -5.61
N PRO A 62 -10.92 -4.64 -5.16
CA PRO A 62 -11.99 -5.31 -4.43
C PRO A 62 -12.30 -4.63 -3.10
N ASP A 63 -13.57 -4.64 -2.70
CA ASP A 63 -14.04 -4.05 -1.45
C ASP A 63 -15.03 -4.96 -0.71
N VAL A 64 -15.12 -4.78 0.62
CA VAL A 64 -16.10 -5.52 1.43
C VAL A 64 -17.44 -4.79 1.36
N LYS A 65 -18.48 -5.47 0.83
CA LYS A 65 -19.82 -4.89 0.67
C LYS A 65 -20.71 -5.08 1.89
N LYS A 66 -20.62 -6.23 2.55
CA LYS A 66 -21.48 -6.62 3.66
C LYS A 66 -20.81 -7.66 4.54
N THR A 67 -21.14 -7.62 5.83
CA THR A 67 -20.82 -8.67 6.80
C THR A 67 -22.03 -9.55 7.06
N LEU A 68 -21.85 -10.88 7.04
CA LEU A 68 -22.89 -11.86 7.37
C LEU A 68 -22.86 -12.15 8.88
N LYS A 69 -23.48 -11.27 9.66
CA LYS A 69 -23.45 -11.29 11.12
C LYS A 69 -24.15 -12.53 11.70
N GLU A 70 -25.10 -13.07 10.96
CA GLU A 70 -25.84 -14.31 11.24
C GLU A 70 -24.96 -15.56 11.20
N LEU A 71 -23.80 -15.52 10.54
CA LEU A 71 -22.85 -16.63 10.47
C LEU A 71 -21.77 -16.56 11.55
N ARG A 72 -21.92 -15.66 12.53
CA ARG A 72 -20.96 -15.52 13.63
C ARG A 72 -21.02 -16.71 14.56
N THR A 73 -19.84 -17.13 14.98
CA THR A 73 -19.58 -18.21 15.93
C THR A 73 -19.40 -17.70 17.36
N GLY A 74 -19.17 -16.39 17.54
CA GLY A 74 -18.83 -15.78 18.83
C GLY A 74 -17.32 -15.69 19.09
N HIS A 75 -16.49 -16.27 18.23
CA HIS A 75 -15.03 -16.19 18.33
C HIS A 75 -14.43 -14.99 17.59
N GLU A 76 -15.26 -14.14 16.96
CA GLU A 76 -14.80 -13.01 16.18
C GLU A 76 -14.22 -11.90 17.05
N LYS A 77 -13.15 -11.27 16.58
CA LYS A 77 -12.43 -10.23 17.33
C LYS A 77 -12.75 -8.85 16.81
N GLU A 78 -12.99 -7.91 17.72
CA GLU A 78 -13.15 -6.51 17.34
C GLU A 78 -11.85 -5.94 16.79
N PHE A 79 -11.98 -5.12 15.75
CA PHE A 79 -10.87 -4.39 15.16
C PHE A 79 -11.00 -2.92 15.52
N HIS A 80 -9.91 -2.35 16.00
CA HIS A 80 -9.79 -0.92 16.25
C HIS A 80 -8.64 -0.37 15.43
N MET A 81 -8.84 0.83 14.86
CA MET A 81 -7.75 1.52 14.20
C MET A 81 -6.63 1.83 15.21
N PRO A 82 -5.36 1.69 14.80
CA PRO A 82 -4.25 1.89 15.71
C PRO A 82 -4.12 3.38 16.06
N ARG A 83 -3.79 3.68 17.32
CA ARG A 83 -3.50 5.06 17.79
C ARG A 83 -2.13 5.58 17.34
N HIS A 84 -1.28 4.67 16.85
CA HIS A 84 0.05 4.97 16.34
C HIS A 84 0.21 4.37 14.95
N CYS A 85 1.00 5.02 14.10
CA CYS A 85 1.28 4.56 12.75
C CYS A 85 2.01 3.22 12.79
N PRO A 86 1.53 2.17 12.09
CA PRO A 86 2.17 0.84 12.12
C PRO A 86 3.55 0.79 11.45
N ILE A 87 3.98 1.88 10.79
CA ILE A 87 5.27 1.95 10.07
C ILE A 87 6.32 2.75 10.84
N CYS A 88 5.93 3.87 11.46
CA CYS A 88 6.89 4.78 12.11
C CYS A 88 6.59 5.06 13.57
N SER A 89 5.56 4.41 14.14
CA SER A 89 5.12 4.56 15.53
C SER A 89 4.68 5.96 15.96
N ALA A 90 4.73 6.95 15.07
CA ALA A 90 4.23 8.29 15.31
C ALA A 90 2.71 8.30 15.58
N PRO A 91 2.18 9.28 16.34
CA PRO A 91 0.75 9.39 16.57
C PRO A 91 -0.03 9.60 15.27
N VAL A 92 -1.31 9.24 15.30
CA VAL A 92 -2.24 9.47 14.18
C VAL A 92 -3.34 10.44 14.60
N ALA A 93 -3.84 11.21 13.64
CA ALA A 93 -4.92 12.17 13.86
C ALA A 93 -5.99 12.00 12.78
N ARG A 94 -7.24 12.33 13.12
CA ARG A 94 -8.28 12.50 12.09
C ARG A 94 -7.95 13.74 11.25
N ASP A 95 -8.32 13.71 9.98
CA ASP A 95 -8.17 14.86 9.10
C ASP A 95 -9.24 15.92 9.33
N GLU A 96 -9.11 17.06 8.64
CA GLU A 96 -10.01 18.21 8.81
C GLU A 96 -11.48 17.86 8.56
N GLY A 97 -11.76 16.96 7.61
CA GLY A 97 -13.10 16.43 7.34
C GLY A 97 -13.57 15.39 8.35
N GLY A 98 -12.72 14.95 9.27
CA GLY A 98 -13.03 13.99 10.33
C GLY A 98 -13.16 12.54 9.87
N VAL A 99 -13.08 12.23 8.58
CA VAL A 99 -13.36 10.87 8.04
C VAL A 99 -12.11 10.00 7.98
N LEU A 100 -10.95 10.60 7.66
CA LEU A 100 -9.72 9.84 7.43
C LEU A 100 -8.78 9.96 8.61
N ILE A 101 -8.23 8.83 9.06
CA ILE A 101 -7.14 8.81 10.04
C ILE A 101 -5.81 8.91 9.28
N LYS A 102 -4.93 9.84 9.66
CA LYS A 102 -3.65 10.11 9.01
C LYS A 102 -2.49 10.05 10.00
N CYS A 103 -1.37 9.50 9.56
CA CYS A 103 -0.09 9.63 10.25
C CYS A 103 0.39 11.09 10.18
N VAL A 104 0.64 11.70 11.34
CA VAL A 104 1.05 13.11 11.44
C VAL A 104 2.50 13.33 11.01
N ASN A 105 3.32 12.28 11.04
CA ASN A 105 4.72 12.36 10.65
C ASN A 105 4.86 12.49 9.12
N LYS A 106 5.20 13.71 8.66
CA LYS A 106 5.51 13.99 7.25
C LYS A 106 6.73 13.23 6.73
N LYS A 107 7.67 12.87 7.61
CA LYS A 107 8.88 12.09 7.30
C LYS A 107 8.69 10.57 7.42
N CYS A 108 7.44 10.09 7.55
CA CYS A 108 7.14 8.66 7.62
C CYS A 108 7.78 7.88 6.45
N PRO A 109 8.52 6.79 6.70
CA PRO A 109 9.18 6.02 5.64
C PRO A 109 8.23 5.52 4.56
N SER A 110 7.01 5.10 4.94
CA SER A 110 6.00 4.67 3.97
C SER A 110 5.57 5.80 3.04
N ARG A 111 5.45 7.02 3.56
CA ARG A 111 5.11 8.21 2.75
C ARG A 111 6.25 8.54 1.79
N LYS A 112 7.50 8.58 2.28
CA LYS A 112 8.68 8.82 1.44
C LYS A 112 8.76 7.83 0.27
N ARG A 113 8.68 6.53 0.56
CA ARG A 113 8.65 5.47 -0.45
C ARG A 113 7.53 5.68 -1.47
N LYS A 114 6.30 5.93 -1.01
CA LYS A 114 5.14 6.11 -1.90
C LYS A 114 5.17 7.41 -2.70
N VAL A 115 5.88 8.44 -2.24
CA VAL A 115 6.14 9.64 -3.04
C VAL A 115 7.06 9.29 -4.20
N LEU A 116 8.14 8.54 -3.96
CA LEU A 116 9.05 8.08 -5.01
C LEU A 116 8.34 7.14 -5.99
N TYR A 117 7.54 6.18 -5.51
CA TYR A 117 6.75 5.31 -6.39
C TYR A 117 5.81 6.09 -7.30
N HIS A 118 5.23 7.18 -6.79
CA HIS A 118 4.37 8.03 -7.61
C HIS A 118 5.19 8.84 -8.61
N PHE A 119 6.34 9.38 -8.20
CA PHE A 119 7.23 10.16 -9.05
C PHE A 119 7.60 9.39 -10.32
N VAL A 120 8.01 8.14 -10.18
CA VAL A 120 8.39 7.25 -11.30
C VAL A 120 7.21 6.59 -12.01
N SER A 121 5.97 6.79 -11.54
CA SER A 121 4.81 6.11 -12.13
C SER A 121 4.45 6.66 -13.51
N LYS A 122 3.72 5.86 -14.28
CA LYS A 122 3.15 6.23 -15.59
C LYS A 122 2.31 7.51 -15.60
N HIS A 123 1.75 7.88 -14.46
CA HIS A 123 0.93 9.10 -14.33
C HIS A 123 1.74 10.33 -13.90
N ALA A 124 3.07 10.21 -13.79
CA ALA A 124 3.99 11.27 -13.42
C ALA A 124 5.13 11.33 -14.44
N PHE A 125 6.38 11.00 -14.05
CA PHE A 125 7.54 11.07 -14.95
C PHE A 125 7.70 9.83 -15.85
N ASP A 126 6.86 8.81 -15.68
CA ASP A 126 6.81 7.62 -16.57
C ASP A 126 8.19 6.98 -16.81
N ILE A 127 8.91 6.72 -15.72
CA ILE A 127 10.28 6.19 -15.79
C ILE A 127 10.22 4.65 -15.83
N ASP A 128 10.31 4.11 -17.03
CA ASP A 128 10.29 2.67 -17.28
C ASP A 128 11.43 1.95 -16.54
N GLY A 129 11.12 0.77 -15.98
CA GLY A 129 12.07 -0.03 -15.19
C GLY A 129 12.21 0.37 -13.71
N LEU A 130 11.79 1.59 -13.33
CA LEU A 130 11.76 2.06 -11.94
C LEU A 130 10.43 1.75 -11.25
N GLY A 131 10.16 0.47 -11.00
CA GLY A 131 9.00 0.03 -10.21
C GLY A 131 9.21 0.15 -8.70
N PRO A 132 8.16 -0.09 -7.87
CA PRO A 132 8.27 -0.07 -6.41
C PRO A 132 9.34 -1.01 -5.83
N LYS A 133 9.61 -2.14 -6.50
CA LYS A 133 10.66 -3.07 -6.11
C LYS A 133 12.06 -2.47 -6.31
N THR A 134 12.30 -1.87 -7.48
CA THR A 134 13.56 -1.18 -7.81
C THR A 134 13.80 -0.02 -6.86
N ILE A 135 12.80 0.85 -6.65
CA ILE A 135 12.91 1.97 -5.71
C ILE A 135 13.22 1.48 -4.29
N ASN A 136 12.60 0.38 -3.84
CA ASN A 136 12.93 -0.19 -2.55
C ASN A 136 14.38 -0.66 -2.48
N ALA A 137 14.87 -1.38 -3.49
CA ALA A 137 16.26 -1.83 -3.53
C ALA A 137 17.25 -0.66 -3.46
N LEU A 138 17.01 0.41 -4.23
CA LEU A 138 17.83 1.62 -4.21
C LEU A 138 17.81 2.31 -2.84
N LEU A 139 16.64 2.44 -2.21
CA LEU A 139 16.50 3.03 -0.87
C LEU A 139 17.15 2.15 0.22
N ASP A 140 16.98 0.83 0.14
CA ASP A 140 17.47 -0.11 1.13
C ASP A 140 19.00 -0.21 1.09
N GLN A 141 19.62 0.00 -0.07
CA GLN A 141 21.08 0.13 -0.23
C GLN A 141 21.61 1.56 0.00
N GLY A 142 20.72 2.53 0.28
CA GLY A 142 21.10 3.93 0.51
C GLY A 142 21.60 4.67 -0.72
N LEU A 143 21.34 4.15 -1.92
CA LEU A 143 21.74 4.76 -3.20
C LEU A 143 20.89 6.00 -3.53
N ILE A 144 19.67 6.08 -3.00
CA ILE A 144 18.80 7.25 -3.10
C ILE A 144 18.13 7.53 -1.76
N GLN A 145 17.75 8.78 -1.54
CA GLN A 145 16.92 9.25 -0.42
C GLN A 145 15.70 10.01 -0.90
N ASP A 146 15.82 10.73 -2.02
CA ASP A 146 14.74 11.42 -2.69
C ASP A 146 14.78 11.29 -4.22
N ALA A 147 13.98 12.09 -4.91
CA ALA A 147 13.81 11.98 -6.36
C ALA A 147 14.97 12.62 -7.14
N ALA A 148 15.70 13.57 -6.53
CA ALA A 148 16.83 14.21 -7.18
C ALA A 148 17.99 13.23 -7.34
N ASP A 149 18.23 12.39 -6.31
CA ASP A 149 19.28 11.37 -6.32
C ASP A 149 19.14 10.37 -7.48
N LEU A 150 17.94 10.19 -8.05
CA LEU A 150 17.74 9.33 -9.22
C LEU A 150 18.57 9.79 -10.41
N TYR A 151 18.75 11.10 -10.59
CA TYR A 151 19.49 11.68 -11.71
C TYR A 151 21.02 11.58 -11.55
N ASP A 152 21.50 11.23 -10.35
CA ASP A 152 22.92 11.03 -10.05
C ASP A 152 23.36 9.56 -10.17
N LEU A 153 22.40 8.64 -10.33
CA LEU A 153 22.66 7.20 -10.45
C LEU A 153 23.47 6.87 -11.70
N LYS A 154 24.37 5.89 -11.57
CA LYS A 154 25.12 5.33 -12.69
C LYS A 154 24.79 3.85 -12.87
N GLU A 155 25.06 3.31 -14.05
CA GLU A 155 24.83 1.89 -14.36
C GLU A 155 25.53 0.97 -13.36
N GLY A 156 26.74 1.35 -12.93
CA GLY A 156 27.52 0.61 -11.93
C GLY A 156 26.92 0.57 -10.53
N ASP A 157 25.99 1.48 -10.20
CA ASP A 157 25.28 1.48 -8.91
C ASP A 157 24.08 0.51 -8.94
N ILE A 158 23.50 0.28 -10.12
CA ILE A 158 22.29 -0.51 -10.31
C ILE A 158 22.61 -1.96 -10.69
N ALA A 159 23.58 -2.18 -11.57
CA ALA A 159 23.94 -3.51 -12.08
C ALA A 159 24.29 -4.54 -10.98
N PRO A 160 24.93 -4.17 -9.85
CA PRO A 160 25.21 -5.11 -8.77
C PRO A 160 24.00 -5.50 -7.91
N LEU A 161 22.87 -4.82 -8.05
CA LEU A 161 21.69 -5.08 -7.22
C LEU A 161 21.09 -6.45 -7.55
N GLU A 162 20.56 -7.13 -6.54
CA GLU A 162 19.92 -8.43 -6.71
C GLU A 162 18.78 -8.33 -7.73
N ARG A 163 18.83 -9.17 -8.78
CA ARG A 163 17.89 -9.23 -9.92
C ARG A 163 18.06 -8.14 -10.99
N PHE A 164 19.10 -7.32 -10.88
CA PHE A 164 19.51 -6.41 -11.94
C PHE A 164 20.70 -7.01 -12.69
N GLY A 165 20.78 -6.72 -13.98
CA GLY A 165 21.93 -6.98 -14.83
C GLY A 165 22.28 -5.75 -15.64
N GLU A 166 23.44 -5.77 -16.31
CA GLU A 166 23.99 -4.62 -17.06
C GLU A 166 22.95 -3.98 -17.99
N LYS A 167 22.27 -4.79 -18.81
CA LYS A 167 21.24 -4.30 -19.74
C LYS A 167 20.06 -3.63 -19.04
N SER A 168 19.64 -4.14 -17.87
CA SER A 168 18.54 -3.52 -17.12
C SER A 168 18.98 -2.21 -16.46
N ALA A 169 20.23 -2.13 -16.00
CA ALA A 169 20.81 -0.92 -15.44
C ALA A 169 20.89 0.17 -16.52
N GLN A 170 21.42 -0.16 -17.69
CA GLN A 170 21.48 0.74 -18.85
C GLN A 170 20.09 1.29 -19.21
N ASN A 171 19.10 0.41 -19.38
CA ASN A 171 17.73 0.82 -19.71
C ASN A 171 17.14 1.78 -18.67
N ILE A 172 17.43 1.58 -17.38
CA ILE A 172 16.95 2.45 -16.31
C ILE A 172 17.62 3.83 -16.39
N ILE A 173 18.94 3.89 -16.59
CA ILE A 173 19.67 5.16 -16.74
C ILE A 173 19.16 5.93 -17.97
N GLU A 174 18.96 5.25 -19.09
CA GLU A 174 18.38 5.84 -20.30
C GLU A 174 16.97 6.37 -20.05
N ALA A 175 16.14 5.65 -19.28
CA ALA A 175 14.80 6.09 -18.92
C ALA A 175 14.80 7.31 -17.98
N ILE A 176 15.76 7.42 -17.06
CA ILE A 176 15.90 8.57 -16.15
C ILE A 176 16.34 9.83 -16.90
N ALA A 177 17.20 9.67 -17.91
CA ALA A 177 17.76 10.79 -18.68
C ALA A 177 16.78 11.42 -19.69
N LYS A 178 15.60 10.83 -19.87
CA LYS A 178 14.58 11.25 -20.84
C LYS A 178 13.60 12.24 -20.24
#